data_AF-A0A923PSG1-F1
#
_entry.id   AF-A0A923PSG1-F1
#
_cell.length_a   1.000
_cell.length_b   1.000
_cell.length_c   1.000
_cell.angle_alpha   90.00
_cell.angle_beta   90.00
_cell.angle_gamma   90.00
#
_symmetry.space_group_name_H-M   'P 1'
#
loop_
_entity.id
_entity.type
_entity.pdbx_description
1 polymer ?
#
loop_
_entity_poly.entity_id
_entity_poly.type
_entity_poly.pdbx_seq_one_letter_code
_entity_poly.pdbx_strand_id
1 'polypeptide(L)'
;MKAFFAREFLWLLLTLVLAVPLAFLWLAALDLVSAQAHFTDEEKVFVLELFLLAYAISFVGIYLVRMVVAAIKSLALQPAKK
;
A
#
# COMPACT_ATOMS: atom_id res chain seq x y z
N MET A 1 -24.44 5.65 10.41
CA MET A 1 -23.46 6.65 9.90
C MET A 1 -22.22 6.76 10.78
N LYS A 2 -22.30 7.11 12.07
CA LYS A 2 -21.12 7.23 12.96
C LYS A 2 -20.21 5.99 13.00
N ALA A 3 -20.80 4.79 13.12
CA ALA A 3 -20.05 3.53 13.12
C ALA A 3 -19.35 3.22 11.78
N PHE A 4 -19.91 3.68 10.66
CA PHE A 4 -19.30 3.51 9.35
C PHE A 4 -18.03 4.38 9.23
N PHE A 5 -18.12 5.65 9.62
CA PHE A 5 -16.97 6.56 9.64
C PHE A 5 -15.86 6.08 10.58
N ALA A 6 -16.22 5.63 11.79
CA ALA A 6 -15.25 5.08 12.74
C ALA A 6 -14.51 3.86 12.18
N ARG A 7 -15.23 2.96 11.50
CA ARG A 7 -14.64 1.78 10.86
C ARG A 7 -13.70 2.14 9.72
N GLU A 8 -14.10 3.05 8.83
CA GLU A 8 -13.23 3.46 7.73
C GLU A 8 -12.01 4.26 8.21
N PHE A 9 -12.13 5.02 9.29
CA PHE A 9 -10.98 5.67 9.92
C PHE A 9 -9.96 4.66 10.45
N LEU A 10 -10.41 3.58 11.12
CA LEU A 10 -9.52 2.50 11.54
C LEU A 10 -8.84 1.81 10.35
N TRP A 11 -9.57 1.60 9.25
CA TRP A 11 -8.99 1.05 8.03
C TRP A 11 -7.94 1.98 7.41
N LEU A 12 -8.17 3.29 7.43
CA LEU A 12 -7.21 4.28 6.95
C LEU A 12 -5.92 4.22 7.77
N LEU A 13 -6.03 4.22 9.10
CA LEU A 13 -4.87 4.10 9.99
C LEU A 13 -4.10 2.80 9.75
N LEU A 14 -4.82 1.67 9.64
CA LEU A 14 -4.20 0.38 9.34
C LEU A 14 -3.47 0.40 8.00
N THR A 15 -4.07 1.02 6.98
CA THR A 15 -3.48 1.13 5.64
C THR A 15 -2.21 1.98 5.67
N LEU A 16 -2.20 3.09 6.41
CA LEU A 16 -1.00 3.91 6.58
C LEU A 16 0.17 3.12 7.19
N VAL A 17 -0.12 2.27 8.19
CA VAL A 17 0.91 1.42 8.82
C VAL A 17 1.37 0.31 7.87
N LEU A 18 0.44 -0.36 7.18
CA LEU A 18 0.76 -1.47 6.26
C LEU A 18 1.48 -1.02 4.99
N ALA A 19 1.27 0.22 4.55
CA ALA A 19 1.97 0.75 3.37
C ALA A 19 3.48 0.89 3.61
N VAL A 20 3.95 1.06 4.86
CA VAL A 20 5.38 1.16 5.18
C VAL A 20 6.16 -0.11 4.81
N PRO A 21 5.86 -1.30 5.35
CA PRO A 21 6.59 -2.52 4.99
C PRO A 21 6.40 -2.89 3.51
N LEU A 22 5.26 -2.59 2.90
CA LEU A 22 5.07 -2.81 1.45
C LEU A 22 5.98 -1.92 0.60
N ALA A 23 6.16 -0.66 0.98
CA ALA A 23 7.11 0.24 0.31
C ALA A 23 8.55 -0.28 0.41
N PHE A 24 8.95 -0.80 1.58
CA PHE A 24 10.26 -1.45 1.72
C PHE A 24 10.41 -2.69 0.84
N LEU A 25 9.39 -3.56 0.78
CA LEU A 25 9.40 -4.73 -0.09
C LEU A 25 9.50 -4.34 -1.57
N TRP A 26 8.79 -3.29 -1.97
CA TRP A 26 8.87 -2.74 -3.32
C TRP A 26 10.28 -2.26 -3.64
N LEU A 27 10.88 -1.45 -2.77
CA LEU A 27 12.25 -0.95 -2.95
C LEU A 27 13.27 -2.10 -3.03
N ALA A 28 13.14 -3.08 -2.15
CA ALA A 28 14.00 -4.26 -2.14
C ALA A 28 13.89 -5.08 -3.44
N ALA A 29 12.75 -5.04 -4.11
CA ALA A 29 12.52 -5.77 -5.36
C ALA A 29 13.13 -5.09 -6.59
N LEU A 30 13.44 -3.80 -6.53
CA LEU A 30 13.87 -3.03 -7.72
C LEU A 30 15.39 -3.00 -7.94
N ASP A 31 16.21 -3.39 -6.96
CA ASP A 31 17.69 -3.41 -7.04
C ASP A 31 18.30 -2.12 -7.65
N LEU A 32 17.75 -0.96 -7.25
CA LEU A 32 18.05 0.34 -7.86
C LEU A 32 19.22 1.10 -7.24
N VAL A 33 19.80 0.58 -6.16
CA VAL A 33 20.82 1.31 -5.41
C VAL A 33 22.18 0.67 -5.59
N SER A 34 23.23 1.49 -5.69
CA SER A 34 24.58 1.01 -5.90
C SER A 34 25.02 0.09 -4.75
N ALA A 35 25.77 -0.97 -5.08
CA ALA A 35 26.32 -1.91 -4.09
C ALA A 35 27.45 -1.31 -3.22
N GLN A 36 27.67 0.01 -3.31
CA GLN A 36 28.68 0.71 -2.53
C GLN A 36 28.24 0.82 -1.07
N ALA A 37 29.20 0.81 -0.15
CA ALA A 37 28.93 0.80 1.29
C ALA A 37 28.21 2.08 1.80
N HIS A 38 28.28 3.17 1.03
CA HIS A 38 27.68 4.45 1.37
C HIS A 38 27.01 5.08 0.16
N PHE A 39 25.78 5.54 0.34
CA PHE A 39 25.10 6.35 -0.67
C PHE A 39 25.69 7.76 -0.70
N THR A 40 25.86 8.27 -1.92
CA THR A 40 26.05 9.70 -2.17
C THR A 40 24.84 10.49 -1.68
N ASP A 41 25.00 11.80 -1.48
CA ASP A 41 23.89 12.64 -1.02
C ASP A 41 22.73 12.69 -2.03
N GLU A 42 23.02 12.60 -3.33
CA GLU A 42 22.02 12.49 -4.39
C GLU A 42 21.24 11.16 -4.33
N GLU A 43 21.94 10.04 -4.14
CA GLU A 43 21.29 8.73 -3.99
C GLU A 43 20.39 8.65 -2.75
N LYS A 44 20.78 9.30 -1.63
CA LYS A 44 19.93 9.36 -0.43
C LYS A 44 18.60 10.07 -0.72
N VAL A 45 18.66 11.20 -1.43
CA VAL A 45 17.46 11.95 -1.82
C VAL A 45 16.60 11.11 -2.75
N PHE A 46 17.20 10.49 -3.77
CA PHE A 46 16.50 9.62 -4.70
C PHE A 46 15.80 8.43 -4.02
N VAL A 47 16.48 7.74 -3.11
CA VAL A 47 15.91 6.60 -2.37
C VAL A 47 14.74 7.05 -1.49
N LEU A 48 14.83 8.22 -0.88
CA LEU A 48 13.74 8.79 -0.09
C LEU A 48 12.52 9.13 -0.96
N GLU A 49 12.74 9.79 -2.10
CA GLU A 49 11.66 10.10 -3.06
C GLU A 49 10.98 8.83 -3.58
N LEU A 50 11.79 7.83 -3.94
CA LEU A 50 11.29 6.55 -4.39
C LEU A 50 10.52 5.80 -3.30
N PHE A 51 10.98 5.88 -2.04
CA PHE A 51 10.23 5.35 -0.88
C PHE A 51 8.87 6.02 -0.74
N LEU A 52 8.80 7.35 -0.82
CA LEU A 52 7.54 8.09 -0.72
C LEU A 52 6.58 7.72 -1.85
N LEU A 53 7.08 7.53 -3.07
CA LEU A 53 6.29 7.07 -4.21
C LEU A 53 5.78 5.64 -3.99
N ALA A 54 6.67 4.71 -3.62
CA ALA A 54 6.31 3.33 -3.34
C ALA A 54 5.29 3.21 -2.19
N TYR A 55 5.40 4.08 -1.18
CA TYR A 55 4.45 4.21 -0.08
C TYR A 55 3.08 4.66 -0.57
N ALA A 56 3.01 5.72 -1.38
CA ALA A 56 1.76 6.22 -1.93
C ALA A 56 1.07 5.15 -2.81
N ILE A 57 1.83 4.49 -3.67
CA ILE A 57 1.32 3.39 -4.51
C ILE A 57 0.83 2.24 -3.64
N SER A 58 1.58 1.85 -2.60
CA SER A 58 1.18 0.77 -1.68
C SER A 58 -0.11 1.11 -0.93
N PHE A 59 -0.25 2.35 -0.47
CA PHE A 59 -1.46 2.84 0.18
C PHE A 59 -2.69 2.72 -0.73
N VAL A 60 -2.59 3.21 -1.97
CA VAL A 60 -3.67 3.12 -2.97
C VAL A 60 -3.95 1.66 -3.33
N GLY A 61 -2.89 0.85 -3.49
CA GLY A 61 -2.98 -0.57 -3.83
C GLY A 61 -3.75 -1.39 -2.80
N ILE A 62 -3.57 -1.12 -1.50
CA ILE A 62 -4.35 -1.77 -0.44
C ILE A 62 -5.85 -1.49 -0.61
N TYR A 63 -6.24 -0.24 -0.89
CA TYR A 63 -7.65 0.09 -1.12
C TYR A 63 -8.20 -0.54 -2.40
N LEU A 64 -7.39 -0.61 -3.46
CA LEU A 64 -7.76 -1.29 -4.70
C LEU A 64 -8.05 -2.77 -4.43
N VAL A 65 -7.17 -3.46 -3.71
CA VAL A 65 -7.38 -4.86 -3.31
C VAL A 65 -8.64 -5.00 -2.45
N ARG A 66 -8.90 -4.08 -1.51
CA ARG A 66 -10.15 -4.07 -0.73
C ARG A 66 -11.40 -3.98 -1.63
N MET A 67 -11.38 -3.10 -2.64
CA MET A 67 -12.48 -2.97 -3.59
C MET A 67 -12.69 -4.24 -4.41
N VAL A 68 -11.60 -4.85 -4.88
CA VAL A 68 -11.65 -6.13 -5.62
C VAL A 68 -12.23 -7.24 -4.74
N VAL A 69 -11.75 -7.39 -3.49
CA VAL A 69 -12.27 -8.38 -2.55
C VAL A 69 -13.74 -8.14 -2.25
N ALA A 70 -14.18 -6.88 -2.10
CA ALA A 70 -15.57 -6.54 -1.91
C ALA A 70 -16.43 -6.92 -3.13
N ALA A 71 -15.96 -6.65 -4.35
CA ALA A 71 -16.63 -7.02 -5.58
C ALA A 71 -16.75 -8.54 -5.76
N ILE A 72 -15.69 -9.29 -5.47
CA ILE A 72 -15.72 -10.77 -5.50
C ILE A 72 -16.76 -11.29 -4.50
N LYS A 73 -16.75 -10.75 -3.27
CA LYS A 73 -17.71 -11.15 -2.24
C LYS A 73 -19.16 -10.83 -2.62
N SER A 74 -19.41 -9.73 -3.32
CA SER A 74 -20.78 -9.35 -3.71
C SER A 74 -21.27 -10.08 -4.95
N LEU A 75 -20.42 -10.29 -5.95
CA LEU A 75 -20.83 -10.81 -7.26
C LEU A 75 -20.63 -12.32 -7.41
N ALA A 76 -19.55 -12.88 -6.85
CA ALA A 76 -19.20 -14.29 -7.08
C ALA A 76 -19.59 -15.22 -5.91
N LEU A 77 -19.63 -14.71 -4.68
CA LEU A 77 -19.84 -15.53 -3.49
C LEU A 77 -21.25 -15.41 -2.88
N GLN A 78 -22.08 -14.44 -3.30
CA GLN A 78 -23.47 -14.40 -2.86
C GLN A 78 -24.29 -15.41 -3.67
N PRO A 79 -24.94 -16.41 -3.04
CA PRO A 79 -25.86 -17.28 -3.76
C PRO A 79 -26.98 -16.43 -4.33
N ALA A 80 -27.32 -16.67 -5.60
CA ALA A 80 -28.47 -16.02 -6.23
C ALA A 80 -29.66 -16.15 -5.28
N LYS A 81 -30.14 -15.03 -4.75
CA LYS A 81 -31.44 -14.97 -4.08
C LYS A 81 -32.48 -15.35 -5.15
N LYS A 82 -32.85 -16.63 -5.18
CA LYS A 82 -34.06 -17.11 -5.85
C LYS A 82 -35.27 -16.63 -5.06
#